data_AF-D8DW57-F1
#
_entry.id   AF-D8DW57-F1
#
_cell.length_a   1.000
_cell.length_b   1.000
_cell.length_c   1.000
_cell.angle_alpha   90.00
_cell.angle_beta   90.00
_cell.angle_gamma   90.00
#
_symmetry.space_group_name_H-M   'P 1'
#
loop_
_entity.id
_entity.type
_entity.pdbx_description
1 polymer ?
#
loop_
_entity_poly.entity_id
_entity_poly.type
_entity_poly.pdbx_seq_one_letter_code
_entity_poly.pdbx_strand_id
1 'polypeptide(L)'
;MLASPINIIGYILGVGVTEELAKMVPLLYLEKKAKEPILPQTLVYYGLMAGIAFGVFEGVQYQTQVNIQADYTSAFVLNIARLTSLPFLHAIWAGISGYFISLANLYPRFRKSMYTLALAIPATLHGLYDSFAGVSYLVSMLIAFGSVLLLMTYLRKSSSLQERLRA
;
A
#
# COMPACT_ATOMS: atom_id res chain seq x y z
N MET A 1 8.62 -7.03 27.19
CA MET A 1 8.99 -6.24 25.99
C MET A 1 8.79 -4.78 26.34
N LEU A 2 9.85 -3.97 26.34
CA LEU A 2 9.69 -2.52 26.38
C LEU A 2 9.05 -2.12 25.05
N ALA A 3 7.88 -1.49 25.09
CA ALA A 3 7.27 -0.93 23.89
C ALA A 3 8.27 0.07 23.28
N SER A 4 8.69 -0.17 22.04
CA SER A 4 9.49 0.81 21.31
C SER A 4 8.72 2.14 21.28
N PRO A 5 9.37 3.29 21.51
CA PRO A 5 8.70 4.57 21.43
C PRO A 5 8.06 4.73 20.06
N ILE A 6 6.84 5.24 20.03
CA ILE A 6 6.10 5.50 18.78
C ILE A 6 6.95 6.42 17.89
N ASN A 7 7.34 5.94 16.70
CA ASN A 7 8.17 6.69 15.77
C ASN A 7 7.46 6.92 14.42
N ILE A 8 6.45 7.77 14.42
CA ILE A 8 5.63 8.06 13.24
C ILE A 8 6.47 8.61 12.09
N ILE A 9 7.34 9.58 12.37
CA ILE A 9 8.14 10.23 11.33
C ILE A 9 9.11 9.24 10.70
N GLY A 10 9.78 8.41 11.52
CA GLY A 10 10.71 7.39 11.03
C GLY A 10 10.01 6.32 10.20
N TYR A 11 8.84 5.83 10.63
CA TYR A 11 8.10 4.84 9.86
C TYR A 11 7.51 5.41 8.57
N ILE A 12 6.97 6.65 8.58
CA ILE A 12 6.43 7.24 7.34
C ILE A 12 7.54 7.57 6.35
N LEU A 13 8.57 8.33 6.77
CA LEU A 13 9.60 8.83 5.86
C LEU A 13 10.68 7.79 5.54
N GLY A 14 10.97 6.89 6.48
CA GLY A 14 11.96 5.83 6.31
C GLY A 14 11.38 4.61 5.60
N VAL A 15 10.39 3.95 6.21
CA VAL A 15 9.82 2.69 5.70
C VAL A 15 8.76 2.99 4.63
N GLY A 16 7.70 3.72 4.98
CA GLY A 16 6.57 4.00 4.10
C GLY A 16 6.98 4.61 2.77
N VAL A 17 7.75 5.70 2.76
CA VAL A 17 8.18 6.34 1.51
C VAL A 17 9.04 5.41 0.66
N THR A 18 10.01 4.70 1.24
CA THR A 18 10.93 3.86 0.46
C THR A 18 10.21 2.66 -0.14
N GLU A 19 9.39 1.98 0.64
CA GLU A 19 8.69 0.78 0.19
C GLU A 19 7.55 1.10 -0.76
N GLU A 20 6.76 2.14 -0.49
CA GLU A 20 5.66 2.53 -1.40
C GLU A 20 6.22 3.06 -2.71
N LEU A 21 7.36 3.76 -2.70
CA LEU A 21 8.04 4.15 -3.94
C LEU A 21 8.50 2.91 -4.73
N ALA A 22 9.07 1.91 -4.06
CA ALA A 22 9.48 0.65 -4.71
C ALA A 22 8.28 -0.06 -5.37
N LYS A 23 7.13 -0.13 -4.69
CA LYS A 23 5.88 -0.68 -5.24
C LYS A 23 5.31 0.15 -6.40
N MET A 24 5.54 1.46 -6.40
CA MET A 24 5.10 2.37 -7.48
C MET A 24 5.89 2.21 -8.78
N VAL A 25 7.16 1.81 -8.73
CA VAL A 25 8.03 1.66 -9.92
C VAL A 25 7.38 0.85 -11.05
N PRO A 26 6.88 -0.39 -10.83
CA PRO A 26 6.24 -1.16 -11.89
C PRO A 26 4.99 -0.46 -12.45
N LEU A 27 4.24 0.29 -11.63
CA LEU A 27 3.05 1.01 -12.07
C LEU A 27 3.40 2.20 -12.97
N LEU A 28 4.42 2.97 -12.59
CA LEU A 28 4.94 4.07 -13.40
C LEU A 28 5.54 3.55 -14.71
N TYR A 29 6.16 2.38 -14.69
CA TYR A 29 6.65 1.72 -15.91
C TYR A 29 5.50 1.35 -16.86
N LEU A 30 4.45 0.70 -16.35
CA LEU A 30 3.27 0.36 -17.15
C LEU A 30 2.58 1.61 -17.70
N GLU A 31 2.40 2.63 -16.87
CA GLU A 31 1.84 3.92 -17.26
C GLU A 31 2.63 4.56 -18.40
N LYS A 32 3.96 4.63 -18.27
CA LYS A 32 4.84 5.24 -19.30
C LYS A 32 4.84 4.46 -20.62
N LYS A 33 4.61 3.15 -20.58
CA LYS A 33 4.57 2.28 -21.77
C LYS A 33 3.21 2.25 -22.45
N ALA A 34 2.15 2.69 -21.77
CA ALA A 34 0.82 2.70 -22.33
C ALA A 34 0.72 3.73 -23.47
N LYS A 35 0.11 3.32 -24.59
CA LYS A 35 -0.17 4.20 -25.73
C LYS A 35 -1.36 5.11 -25.50
N GLU A 36 -2.26 4.69 -24.61
CA GLU A 36 -3.48 5.38 -24.25
C GLU A 36 -3.58 5.48 -22.71
N PRO A 37 -4.30 6.47 -22.16
CA PRO A 37 -4.50 6.57 -20.72
C PRO A 37 -5.10 5.29 -20.12
N ILE A 38 -4.40 4.69 -19.17
CA ILE A 38 -4.89 3.51 -18.45
C ILE A 38 -6.02 3.92 -17.50
N LEU A 39 -7.13 3.19 -17.54
CA LEU A 39 -8.26 3.39 -16.62
C LEU A 39 -7.83 3.13 -15.16
N PRO A 40 -8.38 3.86 -14.17
CA PRO A 40 -7.96 3.70 -12.79
C PRO A 40 -8.16 2.29 -12.26
N GLN A 41 -9.24 1.59 -12.62
CA GLN A 41 -9.48 0.22 -12.16
C GLN A 41 -8.38 -0.74 -12.64
N THR A 42 -7.88 -0.56 -13.86
CA THR A 42 -6.80 -1.37 -14.43
C THR A 42 -5.49 -1.12 -13.69
N LEU A 43 -5.14 0.15 -13.42
CA LEU A 43 -3.90 0.43 -12.72
C LEU A 43 -3.95 0.11 -11.21
N VAL A 44 -5.14 0.22 -10.59
CA VAL A 44 -5.39 -0.32 -9.24
C VAL A 44 -5.17 -1.83 -9.22
N TYR A 45 -5.66 -2.58 -10.21
CA TYR A 45 -5.44 -4.02 -10.30
C TYR A 45 -3.94 -4.37 -10.34
N TYR A 46 -3.16 -3.69 -11.19
CA TYR A 46 -1.71 -3.85 -11.20
C TYR A 46 -1.04 -3.43 -9.88
N GLY A 47 -1.56 -2.38 -9.23
CA GLY A 47 -1.13 -1.96 -7.90
C GLY A 47 -1.33 -3.05 -6.86
N LEU A 48 -2.50 -3.67 -6.83
CA LEU A 48 -2.81 -4.81 -5.95
C LEU A 48 -1.81 -5.95 -6.18
N MET A 49 -1.52 -6.31 -7.44
CA MET A 49 -0.53 -7.36 -7.75
C MET A 49 0.88 -6.98 -7.27
N ALA A 50 1.33 -5.75 -7.51
CA ALA A 50 2.63 -5.27 -7.07
C ALA A 50 2.77 -5.29 -5.54
N GLY A 51 1.71 -4.86 -4.83
CA GLY A 51 1.67 -4.87 -3.38
C GLY A 51 1.66 -6.28 -2.78
N ILE A 52 0.90 -7.23 -3.36
CA ILE A 52 0.96 -8.64 -2.93
C ILE A 52 2.37 -9.20 -3.11
N ALA A 53 2.97 -8.99 -4.29
CA ALA A 53 4.32 -9.49 -4.57
C ALA A 53 5.35 -8.94 -3.57
N PHE A 54 5.28 -7.64 -3.28
CA PHE A 54 6.14 -7.00 -2.29
C PHE A 54 5.90 -7.59 -0.89
N GLY A 55 4.66 -7.68 -0.43
CA GLY A 55 4.36 -8.16 0.92
C GLY A 55 4.67 -9.64 1.12
N VAL A 56 4.57 -10.47 0.08
CA VAL A 56 5.05 -11.86 0.13
C VAL A 56 6.56 -11.90 0.29
N PHE A 57 7.30 -11.09 -0.48
CA PHE A 57 8.75 -10.99 -0.36
C PHE A 57 9.17 -10.55 1.05
N GLU A 58 8.54 -9.50 1.57
CA GLU A 58 8.80 -9.00 2.93
C GLU A 58 8.46 -10.04 4.00
N GLY A 59 7.30 -10.69 3.89
CA GLY A 59 6.87 -11.75 4.81
C GLY A 59 7.86 -12.92 4.89
N VAL A 60 8.41 -13.35 3.73
CA VAL A 60 9.45 -14.38 3.67
C VAL A 60 10.77 -13.91 4.30
N GLN A 61 11.16 -12.64 4.10
CA GLN A 61 12.34 -12.09 4.78
C GLN A 61 12.18 -12.11 6.29
N TYR A 62 11.03 -11.66 6.82
CA TYR A 62 10.78 -11.71 8.27
C TYR A 62 10.78 -13.13 8.81
N GLN A 63 10.23 -14.10 8.07
CA GLN A 63 10.25 -15.50 8.48
C GLN A 63 11.66 -16.06 8.59
N THR A 64 12.49 -15.80 7.57
CA THR A 64 13.84 -16.38 7.45
C THR A 64 14.90 -15.65 8.29
N GLN A 65 14.61 -14.44 8.76
CA GLN A 65 15.56 -13.61 9.52
C GLN A 65 15.12 -13.38 10.97
N VAL A 66 13.91 -12.85 11.18
CA VAL A 66 13.45 -12.41 12.50
C VAL A 66 12.72 -13.52 13.24
N ASN A 67 11.72 -14.14 12.61
CA ASN A 67 10.86 -15.12 13.27
C ASN A 67 11.61 -16.43 13.57
N ILE A 68 12.65 -16.77 12.80
CA ILE A 68 13.49 -17.95 13.09
C ILE A 68 14.26 -17.83 14.41
N GLN A 69 14.44 -16.62 14.92
CA GLN A 69 15.08 -16.35 16.21
C GLN A 69 14.10 -16.40 17.39
N ALA A 70 12.79 -16.46 17.12
CA ALA A 70 11.75 -16.57 18.14
C ALA A 70 11.52 -18.03 18.55
N ASP A 71 10.85 -18.24 19.68
CA ASP A 71 10.38 -19.58 20.04
C ASP A 71 9.35 -20.10 19.02
N TYR A 72 9.19 -21.43 18.96
CA TYR A 72 8.34 -22.09 17.96
C TYR A 72 6.92 -21.53 17.92
N THR A 73 6.29 -21.30 19.07
CA THR A 73 4.90 -20.85 19.15
C THR A 73 4.78 -19.42 18.65
N SER A 74 5.66 -18.51 19.09
CA SER A 74 5.70 -17.13 18.61
C SER A 74 5.98 -17.06 17.10
N ALA A 75 6.97 -17.81 16.62
CA ALA A 75 7.32 -17.85 15.20
C ALA A 75 6.15 -18.35 14.35
N PHE A 76 5.45 -19.39 14.79
CA PHE A 76 4.28 -19.93 14.10
C PHE A 76 3.16 -18.90 13.97
N VAL A 77 2.78 -18.24 15.06
CA VAL A 77 1.71 -17.22 15.05
C VAL A 77 2.11 -16.00 14.21
N LEU A 78 3.35 -15.53 14.34
CA LEU A 78 3.87 -14.41 13.56
C LEU A 78 3.92 -14.72 12.06
N ASN A 79 4.30 -15.94 11.67
CA ASN A 79 4.30 -16.35 10.26
C ASN A 79 2.89 -16.33 9.66
N ILE A 80 1.90 -16.84 10.39
CA ILE A 80 0.49 -16.80 9.93
C ILE A 80 0.02 -15.36 9.78
N ALA A 81 0.23 -14.52 10.80
CA ALA A 81 -0.19 -13.13 10.76
C ALA A 81 0.47 -12.39 9.59
N ARG A 82 1.80 -12.47 9.47
CA ARG A 82 2.57 -11.75 8.44
C ARG A 82 2.23 -12.22 7.03
N LEU A 83 2.17 -13.52 6.77
CA LEU A 83 1.93 -14.04 5.41
C LEU A 83 0.47 -13.91 4.94
N THR A 84 -0.46 -13.59 5.83
CA THR A 84 -1.87 -13.38 5.46
C THR A 84 -2.25 -11.90 5.43
N SER A 85 -1.95 -11.14 6.48
CA SER A 85 -2.44 -9.76 6.60
C SER A 85 -1.54 -8.72 5.95
N LEU A 86 -0.22 -8.88 5.99
CA LEU A 86 0.70 -7.86 5.45
C LEU A 86 0.67 -7.80 3.91
N PRO A 87 0.76 -8.93 3.16
CA PRO A 87 0.57 -8.90 1.70
C PRO A 87 -0.73 -8.23 1.28
N PHE A 88 -1.81 -8.44 2.03
CA PHE A 88 -3.09 -7.81 1.78
C PHE A 88 -3.05 -6.28 2.00
N LEU A 89 -2.44 -5.79 3.07
CA LEU A 89 -2.29 -4.37 3.33
C LEU A 89 -1.39 -3.67 2.29
N HIS A 90 -0.26 -4.29 1.94
CA HIS A 90 0.59 -3.78 0.87
C HIS A 90 -0.15 -3.73 -0.47
N ALA A 91 -0.99 -4.73 -0.77
CA ALA A 91 -1.85 -4.70 -1.95
C ALA A 91 -2.74 -3.46 -1.97
N ILE A 92 -3.41 -3.17 -0.84
CA ILE A 92 -4.33 -2.03 -0.73
C ILE A 92 -3.60 -0.71 -0.95
N TRP A 93 -2.47 -0.51 -0.28
CA TRP A 93 -1.70 0.73 -0.38
C TRP A 93 -1.12 0.93 -1.79
N ALA A 94 -0.56 -0.11 -2.40
CA ALA A 94 -0.12 -0.05 -3.80
C ALA A 94 -1.29 0.14 -4.78
N GLY A 95 -2.48 -0.41 -4.48
CA GLY A 95 -3.71 -0.15 -5.21
C GLY A 95 -4.11 1.32 -5.15
N ILE A 96 -3.99 1.97 -3.99
CA ILE A 96 -4.21 3.42 -3.84
C ILE A 96 -3.20 4.21 -4.68
N SER A 97 -1.92 3.83 -4.71
CA SER A 97 -0.95 4.44 -5.63
C SER A 97 -1.40 4.31 -7.09
N GLY A 98 -1.82 3.11 -7.51
CA GLY A 98 -2.30 2.86 -8.87
C GLY A 98 -3.48 3.75 -9.25
N TYR A 99 -4.40 4.00 -8.32
CA TYR A 99 -5.50 4.94 -8.52
C TYR A 99 -5.00 6.35 -8.85
N PHE A 100 -4.13 6.92 -8.01
CA PHE A 100 -3.64 8.28 -8.24
C PHE A 100 -2.70 8.42 -9.44
N ILE A 101 -1.87 7.40 -9.74
CA ILE A 101 -1.04 7.39 -10.95
C ILE A 101 -1.93 7.48 -12.20
N SER A 102 -3.02 6.70 -12.27
CA SER A 102 -3.93 6.76 -13.42
C SER A 102 -4.60 8.14 -13.57
N LEU A 103 -4.97 8.78 -12.45
CA LEU A 103 -5.53 10.13 -12.44
C LEU A 103 -4.51 11.18 -12.89
N ALA A 104 -3.22 10.98 -12.61
CA ALA A 104 -2.14 11.86 -13.07
C ALA A 104 -2.08 11.95 -14.60
N ASN A 105 -2.44 10.87 -15.28
CA ASN A 105 -2.55 10.80 -16.72
C ASN A 105 -3.87 11.38 -17.25
N LEU A 106 -5.00 11.06 -16.61
CA LEU A 106 -6.32 11.57 -17.01
C LEU A 106 -6.46 13.09 -16.81
N TYR A 107 -5.76 13.65 -15.82
CA TYR A 107 -5.80 15.08 -15.50
C TYR A 107 -4.39 15.70 -15.51
N PRO A 108 -3.79 15.94 -16.70
CA PRO A 108 -2.42 16.46 -16.82
C PRO A 108 -2.15 17.76 -16.06
N ARG A 109 -3.18 18.62 -15.92
CA ARG A 109 -3.11 19.87 -15.15
C ARG A 109 -2.69 19.66 -13.69
N PHE A 110 -3.07 18.53 -13.08
CA PHE A 110 -2.79 18.22 -11.68
C PHE A 110 -1.80 17.05 -11.53
N ARG A 111 -1.09 16.69 -12.60
CA ARG A 111 -0.23 15.50 -12.67
C ARG A 111 0.76 15.39 -11.51
N LYS A 112 1.47 16.47 -11.20
CA LYS A 112 2.44 16.50 -10.09
C LYS A 112 1.77 16.17 -8.76
N SER A 113 0.64 16.83 -8.48
CA SER A 113 -0.13 16.59 -7.26
C SER A 113 -0.64 15.15 -7.19
N MET A 114 -1.10 14.57 -8.30
CA MET A 114 -1.56 13.18 -8.34
C MET A 114 -0.42 12.20 -8.04
N TYR A 115 0.78 12.38 -8.61
CA TYR A 115 1.93 11.54 -8.26
C TYR A 115 2.38 11.73 -6.80
N THR A 116 2.34 12.96 -6.29
CA THR A 116 2.62 13.21 -4.87
C THR A 116 1.62 12.48 -3.97
N LEU A 117 0.32 12.51 -4.28
CA LEU A 117 -0.71 11.79 -3.53
C LEU A 117 -0.57 10.27 -3.66
N ALA A 118 -0.16 9.78 -4.84
CA ALA A 118 0.10 8.36 -5.08
C ALA A 118 1.18 7.78 -4.16
N LEU A 119 2.11 8.61 -3.67
CA LEU A 119 3.13 8.20 -2.70
C LEU A 119 2.74 8.57 -1.27
N ALA A 120 2.32 9.82 -1.04
CA ALA A 120 2.13 10.37 0.29
C ALA A 120 1.01 9.66 1.07
N ILE A 121 -0.11 9.32 0.42
CA ILE A 121 -1.23 8.65 1.11
C ILE A 121 -0.83 7.22 1.53
N PRO A 122 -0.33 6.35 0.62
CA PRO A 122 0.18 5.03 0.98
C PRO A 122 1.27 5.07 2.05
N ALA A 123 2.29 5.92 1.88
CA ALA A 123 3.41 6.01 2.83
C ALA A 123 2.96 6.44 4.23
N THR A 124 1.97 7.35 4.31
CA THR A 124 1.39 7.77 5.58
C THR A 124 0.60 6.65 6.24
N LEU A 125 -0.27 5.96 5.50
CA LEU A 125 -1.07 4.86 6.05
C LEU A 125 -0.20 3.69 6.50
N HIS A 126 0.80 3.34 5.70
CA HIS A 126 1.78 2.32 6.00
C HIS A 126 2.60 2.67 7.24
N GLY A 127 3.24 3.85 7.25
CA GLY A 127 4.04 4.25 8.39
C GLY A 127 3.24 4.40 9.69
N LEU A 128 1.98 4.85 9.61
CA LEU A 128 1.08 4.85 10.75
C LEU A 128 0.78 3.43 11.23
N TYR A 129 0.47 2.49 10.32
CA TYR A 129 0.22 1.09 10.70
C TYR A 129 1.40 0.51 11.49
N ASP A 130 2.62 0.68 10.98
CA ASP A 130 3.85 0.17 11.60
C ASP A 130 4.13 0.82 12.96
N SER A 131 3.90 2.14 13.06
CA SER A 131 4.10 2.90 14.31
C SER A 131 3.24 2.37 15.46
N PHE A 132 2.06 1.84 15.15
CA PHE A 132 1.13 1.34 16.14
C PHE A 132 1.08 -0.19 16.24
N ALA A 133 1.67 -0.94 15.28
CA ALA A 133 1.55 -2.39 15.22
C ALA A 133 2.07 -3.10 16.48
N GLY A 134 3.13 -2.55 17.08
CA GLY A 134 3.71 -3.04 18.34
C GLY A 134 3.20 -2.34 19.61
N VAL A 135 2.30 -1.36 19.49
CA VAL A 135 1.85 -0.51 20.61
C VAL A 135 0.35 -0.65 20.89
N SER A 136 -0.48 -0.62 19.84
CA SER A 136 -1.93 -0.73 19.96
C SER A 136 -2.51 -1.43 18.74
N TYR A 137 -2.86 -2.71 18.93
CA TYR A 137 -3.49 -3.53 17.89
C TYR A 137 -4.79 -2.91 17.38
N LEU A 138 -5.59 -2.30 18.26
CA LEU A 138 -6.84 -1.63 17.88
C LEU A 138 -6.58 -0.47 16.91
N VAL A 139 -5.57 0.35 17.17
CA VAL A 139 -5.24 1.51 16.30
C VAL A 139 -4.74 1.02 14.94
N SER A 140 -3.84 0.04 14.90
CA SER A 140 -3.37 -0.54 13.63
C SER A 140 -4.51 -1.20 12.85
N MET A 141 -5.45 -1.87 13.53
CA MET A 141 -6.62 -2.47 12.89
C MET A 141 -7.56 -1.41 12.30
N LEU A 142 -7.76 -0.28 12.99
CA LEU A 142 -8.54 0.85 12.46
C LEU A 142 -7.87 1.49 11.24
N ILE A 143 -6.53 1.62 11.23
CA ILE A 143 -5.77 2.11 10.07
C ILE A 143 -5.91 1.14 8.89
N ALA A 144 -5.77 -0.16 9.14
CA ALA A 144 -5.96 -1.21 8.14
C ALA A 144 -7.36 -1.16 7.52
N PHE A 145 -8.40 -1.13 8.36
CA PHE A 145 -9.79 -1.05 7.90
C PHE A 145 -10.08 0.27 7.16
N GLY A 146 -9.57 1.39 7.68
CA GLY A 146 -9.66 2.70 7.02
C GLY A 146 -9.01 2.69 5.63
N SER A 147 -7.88 1.99 5.46
CA SER A 147 -7.20 1.83 4.17
C SER A 147 -8.08 1.08 3.17
N VAL A 148 -8.76 0.01 3.60
CA VAL A 148 -9.72 -0.74 2.76
C VAL A 148 -10.86 0.18 2.31
N LEU A 149 -11.49 0.89 3.25
CA LEU A 149 -12.60 1.79 2.95
C LEU A 149 -12.19 2.91 1.99
N LEU A 150 -10.98 3.43 2.14
CA LEU A 150 -10.42 4.46 1.28
C LEU A 150 -10.27 3.96 -0.15
N LEU A 151 -9.65 2.80 -0.35
CA LEU A 151 -9.50 2.18 -1.67
C LEU A 151 -10.87 1.87 -2.30
N MET A 152 -11.82 1.33 -1.52
CA MET A 152 -13.18 1.06 -2.02
C MET A 152 -13.89 2.34 -2.47
N THR A 153 -13.72 3.44 -1.74
CA THR A 153 -14.28 4.75 -2.09
C THR A 153 -13.69 5.25 -3.41
N TYR A 154 -12.38 5.09 -3.61
CA TYR A 154 -11.71 5.47 -4.87
C TYR A 154 -12.16 4.63 -6.06
N LEU A 155 -12.29 3.31 -5.88
CA LEU A 155 -12.81 2.41 -6.91
C LEU A 155 -14.24 2.77 -7.31
N ARG A 156 -15.13 3.01 -6.33
CA ARG A 156 -16.50 3.43 -6.59
C ARG A 156 -16.58 4.74 -7.36
N LYS A 157 -15.74 5.72 -7.01
CA LYS A 157 -15.64 7.00 -7.71
C LYS A 157 -15.13 6.84 -9.14
N SER A 158 -14.18 5.92 -9.36
CA SER A 158 -13.67 5.61 -10.71
C SER A 158 -14.74 5.04 -11.62
N SER A 159 -15.55 4.10 -11.13
CA SER A 159 -16.62 3.49 -11.93
C SER A 159 -17.64 4.52 -12.38
N SER A 160 -18.05 5.43 -11.49
CA SER A 160 -18.95 6.53 -11.85
C SER A 160 -18.33 7.49 -12.88
N LEU A 161 -17.03 7.77 -12.79
CA LEU A 161 -16.32 8.58 -13.78
C LEU A 161 -16.32 7.90 -15.16
N GLN A 162 -16.08 6.59 -15.19
CA GLN A 162 -16.04 5.82 -16.43
C GLN A 162 -17.42 5.76 -17.12
N GLU A 163 -18.50 5.62 -16.36
CA GLU A 163 -19.87 5.69 -16.89
C GLU A 163 -20.15 7.03 -17.57
N ARG A 164 -19.74 8.14 -16.95
CA ARG A 164 -19.91 9.50 -17.51
C ARG A 164 -19.11 9.76 -18.77
N LEU A 165 -17.97 9.08 -18.96
CA LEU A 165 -17.15 9.19 -20.17
C LEU A 165 -17.68 8.35 -21.33
N ARG A 166 -18.61 7.42 -21.06
CA ARG A 166 -19.24 6.54 -22.06
C ARG A 166 -20.63 7.01 -22.50
N ALA A 167 -21.23 7.95 -21.76
CA ALA A 167 -22.51 8.58 -22.08
C ALA A 167 -22.30 9.80 -22.98
#